data_AF-A0A9E3QHT4-F1
#
_entry.id   AF-A0A9E3QHT4-F1
#
_cell.length_a   1.000
_cell.length_b   1.000
_cell.length_c   1.000
_cell.angle_alpha   90.00
_cell.angle_beta   90.00
_cell.angle_gamma   90.00
#
_symmetry.space_group_name_H-M   'P 1'
#
loop_
_entity.id
_entity.type
_entity.pdbx_description
1 polymer ?
#
loop_
_entity_poly.entity_id
_entity_poly.type
_entity_poly.pdbx_seq_one_letter_code
_entity_poly.pdbx_strand_id
1 'polypeptide(L)'
;MTPQKRRANGLGGFTLVELLVVILIVLLLTVAALPVVVPAINQRRVSEGANLLQAILAAARDSAMRANEPRGLRLLPEQETANLGANVLVSSRLLAIEPGSDHAEGLAAPYFPPSIIPPNPIPSVLA
;
A
#
# COMPACT_ATOMS: atom_id res chain seq x y z
N MET A 1 -20.41 22.32 76.47
CA MET A 1 -20.72 22.03 75.05
C MET A 1 -20.00 23.08 74.21
N THR A 2 -18.77 22.81 73.76
CA THR A 2 -17.95 23.78 73.02
C THR A 2 -18.22 23.67 71.52
N PRO A 3 -18.53 24.76 70.82
CA PRO A 3 -18.80 24.71 69.40
C PRO A 3 -17.50 24.49 68.62
N GLN A 4 -17.43 23.36 67.91
CA GLN A 4 -16.33 23.01 67.02
C GLN A 4 -16.40 23.87 65.75
N LYS A 5 -15.45 24.80 65.62
CA LYS A 5 -15.31 25.71 64.48
C LYS A 5 -14.90 24.90 63.24
N ARG A 6 -15.87 24.46 62.43
CA ARG A 6 -15.63 23.82 61.14
C ARG A 6 -14.91 24.82 60.24
N ARG A 7 -13.63 24.57 59.95
CA ARG A 7 -12.91 25.30 58.92
C ARG A 7 -13.51 24.91 57.59
N ALA A 8 -14.24 25.82 56.97
CA ALA A 8 -14.63 25.67 55.58
C ALA A 8 -13.33 25.65 54.75
N ASN A 9 -12.96 24.48 54.26
CA ASN A 9 -11.94 24.36 53.24
C ASN A 9 -12.46 25.13 52.03
N GLY A 10 -11.83 26.26 51.72
CA GLY A 10 -12.21 27.09 50.59
C GLY A 10 -12.14 26.25 49.32
N LEU A 11 -13.29 26.00 48.72
CA LEU A 11 -13.36 25.51 47.35
C LEU A 11 -12.91 26.67 46.46
N GLY A 12 -11.63 26.69 46.11
CA GLY A 12 -11.06 27.66 45.17
C GLY A 12 -11.59 27.40 43.76
N GLY A 13 -12.10 28.44 43.11
CA GLY A 13 -12.41 28.43 41.68
C GLY A 13 -11.13 28.56 40.85
N PHE A 14 -11.15 28.00 39.64
CA PHE A 14 -10.06 28.11 38.67
C PHE A 14 -9.90 29.55 38.18
N THR A 15 -8.65 30.01 38.07
CA THR A 15 -8.34 31.33 37.52
C THR A 15 -8.32 31.29 35.99
N LEU A 16 -8.57 32.44 35.33
CA LEU A 16 -8.45 32.55 33.86
C LEU A 16 -7.05 32.19 33.36
N VAL A 17 -6.03 32.55 34.14
CA VAL A 17 -4.62 32.27 33.81
C VAL A 17 -4.34 30.77 33.85
N GLU A 18 -4.87 30.07 34.83
CA GLU A 18 -4.70 28.62 34.97
C GLU A 18 -5.34 27.89 33.79
N LEU A 19 -6.54 28.32 33.37
CA LEU A 19 -7.19 27.77 32.18
C LEU A 19 -6.40 28.07 30.89
N LEU A 20 -5.83 29.28 30.77
CA LEU A 20 -4.99 29.66 29.64
C LEU A 20 -3.74 28.80 29.53
N VAL A 21 -3.06 28.56 30.65
CA VAL A 21 -1.87 27.71 30.71
C VAL A 21 -2.22 26.26 30.38
N VAL A 22 -3.35 25.75 30.90
CA VAL A 22 -3.80 24.38 30.59
C VAL A 22 -4.08 24.21 29.09
N ILE A 23 -4.81 25.13 28.46
CA ILE A 23 -5.09 25.06 27.03
C ILE A 23 -3.79 25.16 26.22
N LEU A 24 -2.87 26.04 26.62
CA LEU A 24 -1.55 26.15 25.98
C LEU A 24 -0.77 24.83 26.04
N ILE A 25 -0.74 24.18 27.20
CA ILE A 25 -0.06 22.88 27.37
C ILE A 25 -0.74 21.80 26.53
N VAL A 26 -2.07 21.72 26.54
CA VAL A 26 -2.81 20.74 25.73
C VAL A 26 -2.52 20.93 24.24
N LEU A 27 -2.45 22.16 23.75
CA LEU A 27 -2.10 22.45 22.35
C LEU A 27 -0.68 22.00 22.01
N LEU A 28 0.30 22.31 22.86
CA LEU A 28 1.69 21.88 22.67
C LEU A 28 1.81 20.35 22.65
N LEU A 29 1.17 19.67 23.59
CA LEU A 29 1.13 18.21 23.63
C LEU A 29 0.46 17.61 22.40
N THR A 30 -0.64 18.19 21.93
CA THR A 30 -1.36 17.72 20.74
C THR A 30 -0.49 17.82 19.50
N VAL A 31 0.16 18.96 19.27
CA VAL A 31 1.07 19.15 18.13
C VAL A 31 2.25 18.19 18.19
N ALA A 32 2.82 17.96 19.37
CA ALA A 32 3.92 17.03 19.56
C ALA A 32 3.52 15.54 19.38
N ALA A 33 2.28 15.18 19.72
CA ALA A 33 1.80 13.80 19.66
C ALA A 33 1.38 13.34 18.24
N LEU A 34 0.83 14.26 17.42
CA LEU A 34 0.35 13.94 16.07
C LEU A 34 1.34 13.22 15.13
N PRO A 35 2.61 13.66 14.98
CA PRO A 35 3.54 13.04 14.04
C PRO A 35 3.91 11.59 14.39
N VAL A 36 3.68 11.16 15.64
CA VAL A 36 4.05 9.81 16.11
C VAL A 36 3.05 8.74 15.64
N VAL A 37 1.78 9.09 15.45
CA VAL A 37 0.71 8.13 15.11
C VAL A 37 0.68 7.80 13.61
N VAL A 38 1.04 8.75 12.75
CA VAL A 38 0.96 8.63 11.28
C VAL A 38 1.82 7.48 10.70
N PRO A 39 3.13 7.34 11.02
CA PRO A 39 3.96 6.29 10.44
C PRO A 39 3.58 4.88 10.91
N ALA A 40 3.05 4.73 12.12
CA ALA A 40 2.67 3.43 12.68
C ALA A 40 1.48 2.77 11.94
N ILE A 41 0.59 3.56 11.34
CA ILE A 41 -0.53 3.05 10.53
C ILE A 41 -0.05 2.64 9.13
N ASN A 42 0.88 3.39 8.54
CA ASN A 42 1.37 3.13 7.19
C ASN A 42 2.10 1.79 7.08
N GLN A 43 2.89 1.42 8.10
CA GLN A 43 3.59 0.12 8.12
C GLN A 43 2.63 -1.07 8.07
N ARG A 44 1.46 -0.97 8.73
CA ARG A 44 0.46 -2.05 8.73
C ARG A 44 -0.16 -2.24 7.35
N ARG A 45 -0.46 -1.14 6.65
CA ARG A 45 -1.07 -1.17 5.32
C ARG A 45 -0.17 -1.82 4.27
N VAL A 46 1.15 -1.58 4.35
CA VAL A 46 2.12 -2.21 3.44
C VAL A 46 2.18 -3.73 3.65
N SER A 47 2.25 -4.18 4.90
CA SER A 47 2.27 -5.62 5.22
C SER A 47 0.98 -6.32 4.80
N GLU A 48 -0.18 -5.69 5.00
CA GLU A 48 -1.48 -6.22 4.58
C GLU A 48 -1.59 -6.33 3.06
N GLY A 49 -1.17 -5.30 2.33
CA GLY A 49 -1.10 -5.32 0.88
C GLY A 49 -0.15 -6.41 0.34
N ALA A 50 1.02 -6.57 0.97
CA ALA A 50 1.97 -7.63 0.61
C ALA A 50 1.38 -9.03 0.84
N ASN A 51 0.70 -9.25 1.96
CA ASN A 51 0.03 -10.52 2.26
C ASN A 51 -1.06 -10.85 1.22
N LEU A 52 -1.87 -9.86 0.82
CA LEU A 52 -2.89 -10.03 -0.21
C LEU A 52 -2.27 -10.36 -1.58
N LEU A 53 -1.20 -9.66 -1.96
CA LEU A 53 -0.48 -9.95 -3.21
C LEU A 53 0.11 -11.37 -3.22
N GLN A 54 0.72 -11.80 -2.12
CA GLN A 54 1.25 -13.16 -1.98
C GLN A 54 0.15 -14.21 -2.10
N ALA A 55 -1.01 -13.99 -1.48
CA ALA A 55 -2.14 -14.92 -1.56
C ALA A 55 -2.67 -15.07 -3.00
N ILE A 56 -2.79 -13.97 -3.74
CA ILE A 56 -3.30 -14.00 -5.11
C ILE A 56 -2.27 -14.61 -6.07
N LEU A 57 -0.98 -14.33 -5.89
CA LEU A 57 0.10 -14.98 -6.65
C LEU A 57 0.14 -16.49 -6.42
N ALA A 58 -0.05 -16.94 -5.18
CA ALA A 58 -0.14 -18.37 -4.87
C ALA A 58 -1.35 -19.02 -5.58
N ALA A 59 -2.52 -18.36 -5.56
CA ALA A 59 -3.71 -18.84 -6.26
C ALA A 59 -3.51 -18.90 -7.79
N ALA A 60 -2.84 -17.91 -8.38
CA ALA A 60 -2.50 -17.89 -9.80
C ALA A 60 -1.54 -19.03 -10.16
N ARG A 61 -0.52 -19.25 -9.33
CA ARG A 61 0.43 -20.37 -9.48
C ARG A 61 -0.29 -21.73 -9.41
N ASP A 62 -1.17 -21.93 -8.44
CA ASP A 62 -1.91 -23.18 -8.31
C ASP A 62 -2.80 -23.43 -9.54
N SER A 63 -3.41 -22.36 -10.08
CA SER A 63 -4.21 -22.44 -11.31
C SER A 63 -3.36 -22.78 -12.53
N ALA A 64 -2.16 -22.19 -12.64
CA ALA A 64 -1.21 -22.51 -13.70
C ALA A 64 -0.71 -23.97 -13.63
N MET A 65 -0.39 -24.45 -12.42
CA MET A 65 0.03 -25.83 -12.20
C MET A 65 -1.07 -26.84 -12.54
N ARG A 66 -2.33 -26.53 -12.19
CA ARG A 66 -3.49 -27.39 -12.50
C ARG A 66 -3.78 -27.48 -13.99
N ALA A 67 -3.63 -26.35 -14.69
CA ALA A 67 -3.88 -26.28 -16.12
C ALA A 67 -2.67 -26.70 -16.97
N ASN A 68 -1.49 -26.83 -16.37
CA ASN A 68 -0.21 -27.00 -17.06
C ASN A 68 0.04 -25.92 -18.13
N GLU A 69 -0.42 -24.71 -17.87
CA GLU A 69 -0.34 -23.56 -18.77
C GLU A 69 0.10 -22.31 -18.00
N PRO A 70 0.90 -21.42 -18.60
CA PRO A 70 1.33 -20.19 -17.95
C PRO A 70 0.13 -19.27 -17.70
N ARG A 71 -0.10 -18.88 -16.43
CA ARG A 71 -1.16 -17.93 -16.05
C ARG A 71 -0.57 -16.74 -15.32
N GLY A 72 -1.15 -15.57 -15.57
CA GLY A 72 -0.67 -14.29 -15.03
C GLY A 72 -1.74 -13.51 -14.30
N LEU A 73 -1.31 -12.43 -13.64
CA LEU A 73 -2.18 -11.44 -13.02
C LEU A 73 -1.96 -10.10 -13.70
N ARG A 74 -3.04 -9.39 -14.02
CA ARG A 74 -2.95 -8.01 -14.50
C ARG A 74 -3.42 -7.03 -13.44
N LEU A 75 -2.56 -6.05 -13.19
CA LEU A 75 -2.85 -4.86 -12.41
C LEU A 75 -3.62 -3.91 -13.31
N LEU A 76 -4.85 -3.55 -12.94
CA LEU A 76 -5.62 -2.55 -13.67
C LEU A 76 -5.34 -1.17 -13.04
N PRO A 77 -4.68 -0.25 -13.75
CA PRO A 77 -4.39 1.07 -13.22
C PRO A 77 -5.69 1.85 -13.02
N GLU A 78 -5.79 2.52 -11.87
CA GLU A 78 -6.92 3.39 -11.56
C GLU A 78 -6.71 4.79 -12.15
N GLN A 79 -7.66 5.24 -12.98
CA GLN A 79 -7.55 6.50 -13.73
C GLN A 79 -7.30 7.73 -12.85
N GLU A 80 -7.76 7.71 -11.59
CA GLU A 80 -7.63 8.86 -10.69
C GLU A 80 -6.17 9.12 -10.27
N THR A 81 -5.31 8.08 -10.32
CA THR A 81 -3.93 8.16 -9.83
C THR A 81 -2.88 8.49 -10.89
N ALA A 82 -3.28 8.56 -12.17
CA ALA A 82 -2.40 8.91 -13.28
C ALA A 82 -1.71 10.29 -13.10
N ASN A 83 -2.27 11.14 -12.23
CA ASN A 83 -1.76 12.47 -11.92
C ASN A 83 -0.71 12.51 -10.80
N LEU A 84 -0.39 11.39 -10.12
CA LEU A 84 0.59 11.36 -9.01
C LEU A 84 2.06 11.20 -9.46
N GLY A 85 2.33 11.33 -10.76
CA GLY A 85 3.66 11.18 -11.36
C GLY A 85 3.90 9.77 -11.89
N ALA A 86 4.62 9.69 -13.01
CA ALA A 86 4.74 8.51 -13.89
C ALA A 86 5.34 7.23 -13.25
N ASN A 87 5.74 7.26 -11.98
CA ASN A 87 6.43 6.15 -11.30
C ASN A 87 5.59 5.45 -10.22
N VAL A 88 4.32 5.83 -10.04
CA VAL A 88 3.44 5.19 -9.05
C VAL A 88 2.34 4.41 -9.76
N LEU A 89 2.45 3.07 -9.74
CA LEU A 89 1.39 2.17 -10.20
C LEU A 89 0.44 1.92 -9.04
N VAL A 90 -0.77 2.48 -9.11
CA VAL A 90 -1.86 2.17 -8.18
C VAL A 90 -2.88 1.28 -8.89
N SER A 91 -3.18 0.14 -8.27
CA SER A 91 -4.11 -0.85 -8.81
C SER A 91 -5.03 -1.34 -7.71
N SER A 92 -6.30 -0.96 -7.78
CA SER A 92 -7.34 -1.42 -6.85
C SER A 92 -7.93 -2.78 -7.25
N ARG A 93 -7.61 -3.29 -8.45
CA ARG A 93 -8.13 -4.55 -8.97
C ARG A 93 -7.05 -5.41 -9.58
N LEU A 94 -7.03 -6.68 -9.15
CA LEU A 94 -6.18 -7.73 -9.67
C LEU A 94 -7.07 -8.71 -10.43
N LEU A 95 -6.84 -8.86 -11.72
CA LEU A 95 -7.62 -9.77 -12.56
C LEU A 95 -6.72 -10.93 -12.99
N ALA A 96 -7.14 -12.16 -12.67
CA ALA A 96 -6.49 -13.35 -13.18
C ALA A 96 -6.75 -13.46 -14.67
N ILE A 97 -5.68 -13.58 -15.46
CA ILE A 97 -5.78 -13.72 -16.91
C ILE A 97 -5.57 -15.18 -17.25
N GLU A 98 -6.57 -15.72 -17.96
CA GLU A 98 -6.45 -17.00 -18.64
C GLU A 98 -5.52 -16.84 -19.84
N PRO A 99 -4.61 -17.79 -20.10
CA PRO A 99 -3.69 -17.66 -21.21
C PRO A 99 -4.46 -17.53 -22.52
N GLY A 100 -4.30 -16.38 -23.19
CA GLY A 100 -4.71 -16.21 -24.57
C GLY A 100 -3.83 -17.06 -25.49
N SER A 101 -4.38 -17.48 -26.63
CA SER A 101 -3.73 -18.38 -27.60
C SER A 101 -2.36 -17.91 -28.13
N ASP A 102 -2.00 -16.64 -27.88
CA ASP A 102 -0.78 -16.00 -28.40
C ASP A 102 0.18 -15.52 -27.29
N HIS A 103 0.14 -16.09 -26.08
CA HIS A 103 1.00 -15.68 -24.96
C HIS A 103 2.49 -16.08 -25.16
N ALA A 104 3.18 -15.39 -26.06
CA ALA A 104 4.65 -15.38 -26.18
C ALA A 104 5.31 -14.35 -25.24
N GLU A 105 4.54 -13.41 -24.69
CA GLU A 105 4.99 -12.30 -23.82
C GLU A 105 5.49 -12.71 -22.42
N GLY A 106 5.23 -13.96 -22.00
CA GLY A 106 5.80 -14.57 -20.79
C GLY A 106 7.08 -15.38 -21.04
N LEU A 107 7.48 -15.57 -22.30
CA LEU A 107 8.82 -16.02 -22.63
C LEU A 107 9.71 -14.78 -22.61
N ALA A 108 10.65 -14.72 -21.68
CA ALA A 108 11.71 -13.71 -21.77
C ALA A 108 12.40 -13.92 -23.12
N ALA A 109 12.07 -13.11 -24.13
CA ALA A 109 12.84 -13.06 -25.35
C ALA A 109 14.26 -12.65 -24.93
N PRO A 110 15.29 -13.48 -25.16
CA PRO A 110 16.65 -13.03 -24.94
C PRO A 110 16.81 -11.76 -25.77
N TYR A 111 17.11 -10.65 -25.10
CA TYR A 111 17.43 -9.40 -25.78
C TYR A 111 18.67 -9.67 -26.63
N PHE A 112 18.45 -9.93 -27.92
CA PHE A 112 19.51 -9.93 -28.91
C PHE A 112 19.70 -8.46 -29.32
N PRO A 113 20.86 -7.85 -29.00
CA PRO A 113 21.14 -6.50 -29.49
C PRO A 113 21.07 -6.48 -31.03
N PRO A 114 20.66 -5.36 -31.65
CA PRO A 114 20.34 -5.27 -33.08
C PRO A 114 21.54 -5.42 -34.05
N SER A 115 22.64 -6.05 -33.65
CA SER A 115 23.82 -6.28 -34.49
C SER A 115 24.12 -7.74 -34.83
N ILE A 116 23.23 -8.69 -34.52
CA ILE A 116 23.36 -10.07 -35.02
C ILE A 116 22.10 -10.43 -35.81
N ILE A 117 21.97 -9.84 -36.99
CA ILE A 117 21.16 -10.41 -38.07
C ILE A 117 22.01 -11.56 -38.65
N PRO A 118 21.65 -12.84 -38.46
CA PRO A 118 22.29 -13.90 -39.21
C PRO A 118 22.01 -13.66 -40.70
N PRO A 119 23.02 -13.75 -41.59
CA PRO A 119 22.92 -13.32 -42.99
C PRO A 119 22.09 -14.24 -43.89
N ASN A 120 21.05 -14.93 -43.40
CA ASN A 120 20.19 -15.71 -44.27
C ASN A 120 18.77 -15.89 -43.71
N PRO A 121 17.70 -15.64 -44.50
CA PRO A 121 16.35 -16.04 -44.13
C PRO A 121 16.23 -17.57 -44.11
N ILE A 122 15.66 -18.10 -43.04
CA ILE A 122 15.30 -19.52 -42.91
C ILE A 122 14.17 -19.81 -43.92
N PRO A 123 14.28 -20.86 -44.77
CA PRO A 123 13.21 -21.19 -45.72
C PRO A 123 11.95 -21.64 -44.99
N SER A 124 10.80 -21.13 -45.44
CA SER A 124 9.46 -21.45 -44.93
C SER A 124 9.16 -22.95 -45.10
N VAL A 125 9.11 -23.69 -44.00
CA VAL A 125 8.63 -25.08 -44.01
C VAL A 125 7.12 -25.07 -43.75
N LEU A 126 6.36 -25.35 -44.80
CA LEU A 126 4.94 -25.67 -44.78
C LEU A 126 4.76 -26.91 -45.67
N ALA A 127 4.70 -28.08 -45.04
CA ALA A 127 4.15 -29.34 -45.54
C ALA A 127 3.99 -30.31 -44.37
#